data_AF-A0A416DE06-F1
#
_entry.id   AF-A0A416DE06-F1
#
_cell.length_a   1.000
_cell.length_b   1.000
_cell.length_c   1.000
_cell.angle_alpha   90.00
_cell.angle_beta   90.00
_cell.angle_gamma   90.00
#
_symmetry.space_group_name_H-M   'P 1'
#
loop_
_entity.id
_entity.type
_entity.pdbx_description
1 polymer ?
#
loop_
_entity_poly.entity_id
_entity_poly.type
_entity_poly.pdbx_seq_one_letter_code
_entity_poly.pdbx_strand_id
1 'polypeptide(L)'
;MNIPFLQANSSNFYSGRGGNSIKYIVMHYTANNGDTAMNNAQYFHNNSVQASAHYFVDENSVVQSVRDSDGAWHCGGSFESSHHPLHGICMNRNSLGVEMCSDKVNGKFIFTAQTVDRTVELVKMLMAKYNIDADHVVRHYDVTGKDCPEPWVRDESQWKSFKARLTAKETPKEEKPMTDKEFTAYLNRYQAEKANQKPHPYAAEAWQAATDAGIMDGTKPQSSLTREQLAVILQRLGLLGKGVK
;
A
#
# COMPACT_ATOMS: atom_id res chain seq x y z
N MET A 1 0.76 -3.47 4.13
CA MET A 1 0.18 -2.70 3.02
C MET A 1 0.97 -3.00 1.75
N ASN A 2 0.30 -3.32 0.63
CA ASN A 2 0.96 -3.43 -0.68
C ASN A 2 1.03 -2.04 -1.30
N ILE A 3 2.23 -1.56 -1.65
CA ILE A 3 2.45 -0.21 -2.18
C ILE A 3 3.11 -0.35 -3.56
N PRO A 4 2.36 -0.24 -4.67
CA PRO A 4 2.95 -0.15 -6.00
C PRO A 4 3.88 1.05 -6.11
N PHE A 5 4.92 0.90 -6.91
CA PHE A 5 5.91 1.92 -7.18
C PHE A 5 5.84 2.36 -8.65
N LEU A 6 5.70 3.67 -8.87
CA LEU A 6 5.74 4.31 -10.19
C LEU A 6 6.60 5.57 -10.11
N GLN A 7 7.87 5.43 -10.48
CA GLN A 7 8.88 6.47 -10.40
C GLN A 7 8.45 7.76 -11.12
N ALA A 8 8.44 8.90 -10.43
CA ALA A 8 8.28 10.22 -11.04
C ALA A 8 9.37 10.48 -12.09
N ASN A 9 9.11 11.38 -13.03
CA ASN A 9 10.09 11.83 -14.01
C ASN A 9 11.40 12.27 -13.33
N SER A 10 12.56 11.97 -13.93
CA SER A 10 13.87 12.28 -13.34
C SER A 10 14.10 13.78 -13.09
N SER A 11 13.35 14.66 -13.75
CA SER A 11 13.40 16.11 -13.51
C SER A 11 12.61 16.57 -12.27
N ASN A 12 11.84 15.68 -11.63
CA ASN A 12 10.94 16.01 -10.53
C ASN A 12 11.49 15.63 -9.15
N PHE A 13 12.66 15.00 -9.06
CA PHE A 13 13.24 14.56 -7.79
C PHE A 13 14.77 14.65 -7.83
N TYR A 14 15.39 14.63 -6.66
CA TYR A 14 16.83 14.50 -6.52
C TYR A 14 17.22 13.04 -6.42
N SER A 15 18.16 12.59 -7.25
CA SER A 15 18.85 11.33 -6.95
C SER A 15 19.64 11.48 -5.64
N GLY A 16 19.36 10.59 -4.69
CA GLY A 16 19.90 10.65 -3.34
C GLY A 16 19.39 11.83 -2.50
N ARG A 17 19.78 11.81 -1.22
CA ARG A 17 19.43 12.87 -0.25
C ARG A 17 20.57 13.84 0.04
N GLY A 18 21.67 13.78 -0.71
CA GLY A 18 22.83 14.65 -0.51
C GLY A 18 23.43 14.55 0.89
N GLY A 19 23.54 13.32 1.42
CA GLY A 19 24.06 13.05 2.76
C GLY A 19 23.06 13.23 3.91
N ASN A 20 21.83 13.68 3.64
CA ASN A 20 20.81 13.84 4.68
C ASN A 20 20.15 12.51 5.04
N SER A 21 19.90 12.30 6.33
CA SER A 21 18.98 11.28 6.82
C SER A 21 17.53 11.74 6.70
N ILE A 22 16.58 10.80 6.66
CA ILE A 22 15.16 11.10 6.78
C ILE A 22 14.86 11.42 8.24
N LYS A 23 14.35 12.61 8.50
CA LYS A 23 14.05 13.14 9.84
C LYS A 23 12.59 13.52 10.01
N TYR A 24 11.89 13.84 8.92
CA TYR A 24 10.52 14.33 8.94
C TYR A 24 9.62 13.60 7.97
N ILE A 25 8.32 13.59 8.27
CA ILE A 25 7.26 13.27 7.32
C ILE A 25 6.40 14.52 7.18
N VAL A 26 6.28 15.05 5.97
CA VAL A 26 5.49 16.24 5.68
C VAL A 26 4.20 15.81 5.00
N MET A 27 3.10 16.19 5.62
CA MET A 27 1.75 15.95 5.14
C MET A 27 1.32 17.05 4.18
N HIS A 28 0.70 16.65 3.08
CA HIS A 28 0.20 17.50 2.01
C HIS A 28 -1.19 17.03 1.56
N TYR A 29 -1.76 17.79 0.63
CA TYR A 29 -2.92 17.41 -0.15
C TYR A 29 -2.74 17.78 -1.60
N THR A 30 -3.36 17.01 -2.48
CA THR A 30 -3.20 17.17 -3.92
C THR A 30 -3.89 18.43 -4.46
N ALA A 31 -4.75 19.08 -3.65
CA ALA A 31 -5.56 20.22 -4.03
C ALA A 31 -6.42 19.96 -5.28
N ASN A 32 -6.85 18.70 -5.46
CA ASN A 32 -7.64 18.24 -6.59
C ASN A 32 -9.05 17.80 -6.15
N ASN A 33 -9.88 17.32 -7.08
CA ASN A 33 -11.26 16.92 -6.81
C ASN A 33 -11.57 15.53 -7.41
N GLY A 34 -11.62 14.50 -6.58
CA GLY A 34 -11.89 13.13 -7.02
C GLY A 34 -10.70 12.48 -7.71
N ASP A 35 -9.49 12.89 -7.34
CA ASP A 35 -8.26 12.30 -7.86
C ASP A 35 -7.89 11.00 -7.12
N THR A 36 -7.05 10.20 -7.76
CA THR A 36 -6.57 8.93 -7.21
C THR A 36 -5.06 8.97 -7.02
N ALA A 37 -4.55 8.13 -6.13
CA ALA A 37 -3.12 8.02 -5.87
C ALA A 37 -2.35 7.62 -7.14
N MET A 38 -2.93 6.71 -7.94
CA MET A 38 -2.32 6.29 -9.22
C MET A 38 -2.35 7.42 -10.25
N ASN A 39 -3.44 8.19 -10.36
CA ASN A 39 -3.51 9.30 -11.31
C ASN A 39 -2.44 10.37 -11.01
N ASN A 40 -2.24 10.70 -9.73
CA ASN A 40 -1.18 11.63 -9.35
C ASN A 40 0.21 11.07 -9.64
N ALA A 41 0.48 9.81 -9.27
CA ALA A 41 1.76 9.17 -9.58
C ALA A 41 2.03 9.14 -11.10
N GLN A 42 1.03 8.85 -11.92
CA GLN A 42 1.11 8.91 -13.38
C GLN A 42 1.37 10.33 -13.90
N TYR A 43 0.73 11.34 -13.31
CA TYR A 43 0.99 12.74 -13.67
C TYR A 43 2.46 13.10 -13.46
N PHE A 44 3.03 12.81 -12.29
CA PHE A 44 4.44 13.10 -12.01
C PHE A 44 5.41 12.18 -12.76
N HIS A 45 4.99 10.99 -13.19
CA HIS A 45 5.75 10.12 -14.09
C HIS A 45 5.86 10.72 -15.49
N ASN A 46 4.74 11.18 -16.04
CA ASN A 46 4.62 11.61 -17.43
C ASN A 46 5.08 13.06 -17.68
N ASN A 47 5.13 13.91 -16.65
CA ASN A 47 5.39 15.34 -16.79
C ASN A 47 6.66 15.76 -16.04
N SER A 48 7.36 16.76 -16.57
CA SER A 48 8.51 17.42 -15.91
C SER A 48 8.06 18.77 -15.38
N VAL A 49 7.73 18.84 -14.08
CA VAL A 49 7.09 20.00 -13.44
C VAL A 49 7.87 20.55 -12.25
N GLN A 50 9.04 19.97 -11.92
CA GLN A 50 9.86 20.42 -10.81
C GLN A 50 9.11 20.39 -9.46
N ALA A 51 8.27 19.36 -9.30
CA ALA A 51 7.53 19.06 -8.09
C ALA A 51 7.28 17.55 -8.03
N SER A 52 7.17 16.97 -6.85
CA SER A 52 6.80 15.57 -6.63
C SER A 52 6.48 15.31 -5.17
N ALA A 53 6.00 14.12 -4.85
CA ALA A 53 5.93 13.60 -3.49
C ALA A 53 6.42 12.15 -3.46
N HIS A 54 6.72 11.64 -2.27
CA HIS A 54 7.16 10.24 -2.14
C HIS A 54 5.96 9.30 -2.23
N TYR A 55 4.84 9.68 -1.63
CA TYR A 55 3.63 8.87 -1.57
C TYR A 55 2.39 9.68 -1.91
N PHE A 56 1.48 9.07 -2.68
CA PHE A 56 0.11 9.52 -2.86
C PHE A 56 -0.84 8.51 -2.20
N VAL A 57 -1.87 9.00 -1.51
CA VAL A 57 -2.82 8.18 -0.76
C VAL A 57 -4.24 8.55 -1.16
N ASP A 58 -5.05 7.57 -1.52
CA ASP A 58 -6.50 7.73 -1.73
C ASP A 58 -7.29 6.73 -0.85
N GLU A 59 -8.61 6.68 -1.04
CA GLU A 59 -9.52 5.82 -0.28
C GLU A 59 -9.34 4.32 -0.58
N ASN A 60 -8.59 3.97 -1.62
CA ASN A 60 -8.41 2.60 -2.10
C ASN A 60 -6.97 2.10 -1.97
N SER A 61 -5.97 2.97 -2.07
CA SER A 61 -4.58 2.61 -2.35
C SER A 61 -3.55 3.64 -1.86
N VAL A 62 -2.30 3.20 -1.81
CA VAL A 62 -1.11 4.06 -1.69
C VAL A 62 -0.22 3.77 -2.89
N VAL A 63 0.32 4.80 -3.54
CA VAL A 63 1.32 4.66 -4.61
C VAL A 63 2.58 5.41 -4.22
N GLN A 64 3.73 4.75 -4.30
CA GLN A 64 5.02 5.40 -4.11
C GLN A 64 5.51 5.97 -5.46
N SER A 65 5.81 7.27 -5.49
CA SER A 65 6.26 7.96 -6.71
C SER A 65 7.72 8.38 -6.68
N VAL A 66 8.30 8.60 -5.50
CA VAL A 66 9.75 8.82 -5.34
C VAL A 66 10.27 7.83 -4.29
N ARG A 67 11.40 7.18 -4.57
CA ARG A 67 12.01 6.23 -3.63
C ARG A 67 12.42 6.95 -2.36
N ASP A 68 12.34 6.26 -1.23
CA ASP A 68 12.77 6.84 0.05
C ASP A 68 14.26 7.19 0.07
N SER A 69 15.09 6.57 -0.77
CA SER A 69 16.51 6.90 -0.91
C SER A 69 16.78 8.24 -1.61
N ASP A 70 15.78 8.75 -2.33
CA ASP A 70 15.83 9.96 -3.14
C ASP A 70 15.06 11.10 -2.47
N GLY A 71 15.31 12.34 -2.87
CA GLY A 71 14.57 13.50 -2.34
C GLY A 71 13.48 13.98 -3.29
N ALA A 72 12.21 13.99 -2.86
CA ALA A 72 11.13 14.63 -3.63
C ALA A 72 11.14 16.17 -3.51
N TRP A 73 10.55 16.88 -4.48
CA TRP A 73 10.45 18.35 -4.49
C TRP A 73 9.06 18.76 -3.99
N HIS A 74 8.89 18.90 -2.67
CA HIS A 74 7.54 18.92 -2.06
C HIS A 74 7.30 19.98 -0.95
N CYS A 75 8.30 20.34 -0.15
CA CYS A 75 8.14 21.22 1.02
C CYS A 75 9.17 22.36 1.12
N GLY A 76 10.08 22.48 0.15
CA GLY A 76 10.99 23.62 0.05
C GLY A 76 10.35 24.83 -0.64
N GLY A 77 11.05 25.97 -0.62
CA GLY A 77 10.60 27.20 -1.26
C GLY A 77 10.78 28.42 -0.36
N SER A 78 10.32 29.57 -0.82
CA SER A 78 10.22 30.79 0.01
C SER A 78 9.11 30.66 1.05
N PHE A 79 9.09 31.55 2.04
CA PHE A 79 7.92 31.70 2.91
C PHE A 79 6.67 32.09 2.10
N GLU A 80 5.55 31.44 2.37
CA GLU A 80 4.22 31.76 1.81
C GLU A 80 3.32 32.47 2.84
N SER A 81 3.74 32.54 4.11
CA SER A 81 3.18 33.45 5.12
C SER A 81 4.27 33.91 6.10
N SER A 82 3.91 34.47 7.27
CA SER A 82 4.90 34.94 8.28
C SER A 82 5.87 33.83 8.71
N HIS A 83 6.89 34.14 9.51
CA HIS A 83 7.90 33.15 9.94
C HIS A 83 7.30 31.83 10.46
N HIS A 84 7.83 30.70 9.95
CA HIS A 84 7.44 29.34 10.33
C HIS A 84 8.64 28.58 10.92
N PRO A 85 8.45 27.83 12.02
CA PRO A 85 9.53 27.33 12.85
C PRO A 85 10.38 26.24 12.19
N LEU A 86 9.90 25.58 11.13
CA LEU A 86 10.63 24.51 10.45
C LEU A 86 11.25 24.94 9.13
N HIS A 87 11.15 26.20 8.76
CA HIS A 87 11.73 26.71 7.51
C HIS A 87 13.26 26.56 7.52
N GLY A 88 13.81 25.93 6.48
CA GLY A 88 15.24 25.61 6.40
C GLY A 88 15.71 24.49 7.34
N ILE A 89 14.83 23.94 8.18
CA ILE A 89 15.12 22.81 9.08
C ILE A 89 14.50 21.54 8.51
N CYS A 90 13.21 21.55 8.22
CA CYS A 90 12.54 20.52 7.43
C CYS A 90 12.66 20.91 5.95
N MET A 91 13.25 20.03 5.15
CA MET A 91 13.63 20.29 3.76
C MET A 91 13.31 19.09 2.89
N ASN A 92 13.09 19.33 1.60
CA ASN A 92 12.90 18.30 0.56
C ASN A 92 13.80 17.05 0.72
N ARG A 93 15.08 17.25 1.07
CA ARG A 93 16.07 16.18 1.16
C ARG A 93 16.07 15.41 2.48
N ASN A 94 15.59 15.99 3.58
CA ASN A 94 15.56 15.32 4.90
C ASN A 94 14.14 14.89 5.31
N SER A 95 13.16 14.96 4.41
CA SER A 95 11.79 14.57 4.67
C SER A 95 11.21 13.62 3.64
N LEU A 96 10.14 12.91 4.03
CA LEU A 96 9.21 12.23 3.14
C LEU A 96 7.95 13.07 2.96
N GLY A 97 7.56 13.33 1.72
CA GLY A 97 6.30 13.99 1.37
C GLY A 97 5.18 12.98 1.13
N VAL A 98 4.07 13.13 1.85
CA VAL A 98 2.86 12.30 1.73
C VAL A 98 1.69 13.18 1.31
N GLU A 99 1.17 12.92 0.13
CA GLU A 99 0.05 13.64 -0.50
C GLU A 99 -1.25 12.86 -0.31
N MET A 100 -2.22 13.47 0.37
CA MET A 100 -3.57 12.93 0.47
C MET A 100 -4.42 13.43 -0.71
N CYS A 101 -5.00 12.50 -1.47
CA CYS A 101 -5.98 12.83 -2.50
C CYS A 101 -7.21 13.49 -1.84
N SER A 102 -7.86 14.41 -2.57
CA SER A 102 -8.91 15.24 -2.00
C SER A 102 -10.12 15.34 -2.91
N ASP A 103 -11.27 15.57 -2.28
CA ASP A 103 -12.52 15.91 -2.96
C ASP A 103 -12.90 17.36 -2.70
N LYS A 104 -13.83 17.89 -3.49
CA LYS A 104 -14.51 19.17 -3.22
C LYS A 104 -15.98 18.95 -2.95
N VAL A 105 -16.42 19.36 -1.77
CA VAL A 105 -17.84 19.42 -1.38
C VAL A 105 -18.17 20.85 -1.02
N ASN A 106 -19.20 21.43 -1.67
CA ASN A 106 -19.63 22.81 -1.45
C ASN A 106 -18.49 23.84 -1.58
N GLY A 107 -17.60 23.64 -2.57
CA GLY A 107 -16.48 24.52 -2.84
C GLY A 107 -15.29 24.39 -1.88
N LYS A 108 -15.34 23.48 -0.89
CA LYS A 108 -14.26 23.25 0.08
C LYS A 108 -13.61 21.89 -0.14
N PHE A 109 -12.29 21.84 0.02
CA PHE A 109 -11.56 20.59 0.00
C PHE A 109 -11.85 19.75 1.25
N ILE A 110 -11.97 18.45 1.06
CA ILE A 110 -12.17 17.45 2.12
C ILE A 110 -11.33 16.21 1.84
N PHE A 111 -11.03 15.46 2.91
CA PHE A 111 -10.50 14.10 2.82
C PHE A 111 -11.62 13.12 3.19
N THR A 112 -11.71 12.01 2.46
CA THR A 112 -12.54 10.90 2.91
C THR A 112 -11.96 10.29 4.19
N ALA A 113 -12.81 9.67 5.02
CA ALA A 113 -12.33 8.98 6.21
C ALA A 113 -11.33 7.86 5.87
N GLN A 114 -11.56 7.15 4.76
CA GLN A 114 -10.70 6.08 4.27
C GLN A 114 -9.33 6.58 3.83
N THR A 115 -9.24 7.74 3.17
CA THR A 115 -7.95 8.36 2.83
C THR A 115 -7.17 8.69 4.11
N VAL A 116 -7.83 9.27 5.12
CA VAL A 116 -7.19 9.57 6.41
C VAL A 116 -6.75 8.29 7.14
N ASP A 117 -7.58 7.26 7.16
CA ASP A 117 -7.28 5.97 7.80
C ASP A 117 -6.03 5.31 7.19
N ARG A 118 -5.98 5.24 5.86
CA ARG A 118 -4.83 4.68 5.15
C ARG A 118 -3.58 5.53 5.29
N THR A 119 -3.74 6.85 5.36
CA THR A 119 -2.64 7.77 5.63
C THR A 119 -2.07 7.54 7.03
N VAL A 120 -2.90 7.29 8.05
CA VAL A 120 -2.44 6.92 9.39
C VAL A 120 -1.64 5.61 9.35
N GLU A 121 -2.11 4.58 8.66
CA GLU A 121 -1.40 3.31 8.51
C GLU A 121 -0.03 3.49 7.82
N LEU A 122 0.01 4.24 6.71
CA LEU A 122 1.24 4.57 5.99
C LEU A 122 2.23 5.33 6.89
N VAL A 123 1.77 6.40 7.53
CA VAL A 123 2.63 7.27 8.33
C VAL A 123 3.17 6.53 9.55
N LYS A 124 2.37 5.71 10.24
CA LYS A 124 2.87 4.83 11.31
C LYS A 124 3.96 3.87 10.83
N MET A 125 3.78 3.27 9.64
CA MET A 125 4.78 2.38 9.05
C MET A 125 6.08 3.12 8.73
N LEU A 126 6.00 4.33 8.17
CA LEU A 126 7.18 5.18 7.90
C LEU A 126 7.87 5.66 9.18
N MET A 127 7.09 6.05 10.19
CA MET A 127 7.60 6.41 11.52
C MET A 127 8.42 5.28 12.13
N ALA A 128 7.87 4.06 12.13
CA ALA A 128 8.57 2.87 12.63
C ALA A 128 9.82 2.55 11.80
N LYS A 129 9.73 2.62 10.47
CA LYS A 129 10.83 2.31 9.55
C LYS A 129 12.04 3.25 9.72
N TYR A 130 11.79 4.53 9.97
CA TYR A 130 12.83 5.56 10.03
C TYR A 130 13.08 6.11 11.43
N ASN A 131 12.44 5.54 12.46
CA ASN A 131 12.51 6.01 13.84
C ASN A 131 12.18 7.51 13.96
N ILE A 132 11.07 7.92 13.33
CA ILE A 132 10.55 9.28 13.35
C ILE A 132 9.43 9.32 14.38
N ASP A 133 9.54 10.20 15.37
CA ASP A 133 8.49 10.40 16.37
C ASP A 133 7.30 11.18 15.78
N ALA A 134 6.20 11.25 16.52
CA ALA A 134 5.02 11.93 16.05
C ALA A 134 5.27 13.43 15.84
N ASP A 135 6.12 14.09 16.65
CA ASP A 135 6.40 15.53 16.56
C ASP A 135 7.11 15.92 15.27
N HIS A 136 7.84 14.99 14.67
CA HIS A 136 8.47 15.13 13.35
C HIS A 136 7.54 14.77 12.18
N VAL A 137 6.25 14.47 12.45
CA VAL A 137 5.19 14.48 11.45
C VAL A 137 4.52 15.85 11.44
N VAL A 138 4.70 16.57 10.34
CA VAL A 138 4.41 18.01 10.21
C VAL A 138 3.61 18.29 8.93
N ARG A 139 3.00 19.45 8.81
CA ARG A 139 2.33 19.91 7.58
C ARG A 139 3.29 20.74 6.75
N HIS A 140 3.06 20.87 5.45
CA HIS A 140 3.78 21.85 4.63
C HIS A 140 3.60 23.28 5.20
N TYR A 141 2.41 23.57 5.73
CA TYR A 141 2.14 24.79 6.47
C TYR A 141 3.18 25.08 7.57
N ASP A 142 3.59 24.08 8.34
CA ASP A 142 4.56 24.26 9.43
C ASP A 142 5.99 24.54 8.92
N VAL A 143 6.26 24.31 7.63
CA VAL A 143 7.56 24.48 6.97
C VAL A 143 7.67 25.84 6.27
N THR A 144 6.71 26.18 5.42
CA THR A 144 6.76 27.41 4.59
C THR A 144 5.60 28.35 4.84
N GLY A 145 4.56 27.90 5.53
CA GLY A 145 3.34 28.67 5.71
C GLY A 145 2.33 28.57 4.59
N LYS A 146 2.57 27.70 3.61
CA LYS A 146 1.59 27.36 2.57
C LYS A 146 0.37 26.74 3.21
N ASP A 147 -0.84 27.11 2.77
CA ASP A 147 -2.09 26.48 3.20
C ASP A 147 -2.21 25.03 2.69
N CYS A 148 -1.36 24.15 3.22
CA CYS A 148 -1.20 22.78 2.79
C CYS A 148 -0.86 21.88 3.99
N PRO A 149 -1.70 20.86 4.28
CA PRO A 149 -2.98 20.59 3.63
C PRO A 149 -4.08 21.59 4.05
N GLU A 150 -4.71 22.28 3.10
CA GLU A 150 -5.73 23.32 3.39
C GLU A 150 -6.83 22.84 4.34
N PRO A 151 -7.42 21.63 4.19
CA PRO A 151 -8.49 21.19 5.09
C PRO A 151 -8.08 21.17 6.57
N TRP A 152 -6.80 20.88 6.84
CA TRP A 152 -6.23 20.82 8.19
C TRP A 152 -5.66 22.15 8.68
N VAL A 153 -5.39 23.10 7.77
CA VAL A 153 -5.07 24.49 8.12
C VAL A 153 -6.36 25.22 8.49
N ARG A 154 -7.42 25.05 7.68
CA ARG A 154 -8.75 25.61 7.90
C ARG A 154 -9.42 25.06 9.16
N ASP A 155 -9.23 23.78 9.46
CA ASP A 155 -9.78 23.11 10.64
C ASP A 155 -8.69 22.30 11.35
N GLU A 156 -8.02 22.97 12.28
CA GLU A 156 -6.91 22.41 13.06
C GLU A 156 -7.32 21.19 13.90
N SER A 157 -8.61 21.02 14.20
CA SER A 157 -9.08 19.86 14.95
C SER A 157 -8.85 18.55 14.20
N GLN A 158 -8.90 18.58 12.87
CA GLN A 158 -8.63 17.41 12.02
C GLN A 158 -7.15 17.03 12.08
N TRP A 159 -6.24 18.01 12.07
CA TRP A 159 -4.81 17.77 12.25
C TRP A 159 -4.51 17.16 13.63
N LYS A 160 -5.09 17.73 14.69
CA LYS A 160 -4.94 17.22 16.06
C LYS A 160 -5.47 15.78 16.19
N SER A 161 -6.62 15.50 15.57
CA SER A 161 -7.20 14.15 15.51
C SER A 161 -6.28 13.17 14.78
N PHE A 162 -5.75 13.55 13.61
CA PHE A 162 -4.77 12.74 12.89
C PHE A 162 -3.52 12.45 13.73
N LYS A 163 -2.92 13.47 14.35
CA LYS A 163 -1.73 13.33 15.21
C LYS A 163 -2.00 12.43 16.42
N ALA A 164 -3.15 12.55 17.06
CA ALA A 164 -3.54 11.67 18.16
C ALA A 164 -3.62 10.19 17.73
N ARG A 165 -4.05 9.92 16.49
CA ARG A 165 -4.08 8.55 15.96
C ARG A 165 -2.69 7.97 15.70
N LEU A 166 -1.67 8.79 15.46
CA LEU A 166 -0.28 8.33 15.29
C LEU A 166 0.34 7.86 16.61
N THR A 167 -0.02 8.50 17.73
CA THR A 167 0.51 8.19 19.06
C THR A 167 -0.37 7.26 19.87
N ALA A 168 -1.61 7.03 19.43
CA ALA A 168 -2.50 6.06 20.05
C ALA A 168 -1.81 4.69 20.07
N LYS A 169 -1.64 4.15 21.29
CA LYS A 169 -1.21 2.77 21.48
C LYS A 169 -2.12 1.88 20.64
N GLU A 170 -1.53 1.05 19.80
CA GLU A 170 -2.27 0.04 19.06
C GLU A 170 -2.95 -0.84 20.10
N THR A 171 -4.25 -0.63 20.33
CA THR A 171 -5.09 -1.73 20.78
C THR A 171 -5.02 -2.73 19.65
N PRO A 172 -4.58 -3.98 19.88
CA PRO A 172 -4.67 -5.02 18.87
C PRO A 172 -6.08 -4.93 18.29
N LYS A 173 -6.21 -4.75 16.97
CA LYS A 173 -7.51 -4.94 16.32
C LYS A 173 -7.95 -6.31 16.78
N GLU A 174 -9.09 -6.36 17.46
CA GLU A 174 -9.73 -7.61 17.80
C GLU A 174 -9.97 -8.32 16.46
N GLU A 175 -9.05 -9.21 16.08
CA GLU A 175 -9.27 -10.13 14.98
C GLU A 175 -10.50 -10.91 15.42
N LYS A 176 -11.67 -10.59 14.84
CA LYS A 176 -12.85 -11.40 15.07
C LYS A 176 -12.45 -12.81 14.65
N PRO A 177 -12.36 -13.76 15.59
CA PRO A 177 -12.00 -15.11 15.22
C PRO A 177 -13.05 -15.58 14.23
N MET A 178 -12.59 -15.97 13.03
CA MET A 178 -13.45 -16.59 12.05
C MET A 178 -14.08 -17.81 12.72
N THR A 179 -15.40 -17.87 12.76
CA THR A 179 -16.09 -19.04 13.30
C THR A 179 -15.78 -20.26 12.43
N ASP A 180 -15.83 -21.46 13.01
CA ASP A 180 -15.67 -22.70 12.24
C ASP A 180 -16.63 -22.77 11.04
N LYS A 181 -17.82 -22.17 11.18
CA LYS A 181 -18.82 -22.08 10.10
C LYS A 181 -18.35 -21.17 8.96
N GLU A 182 -17.79 -20.02 9.27
CA GLU A 182 -17.24 -19.09 8.27
C GLU A 182 -16.00 -19.68 7.59
N PHE A 183 -15.12 -20.32 8.37
CA PHE A 183 -13.95 -21.01 7.84
C PHE A 183 -14.35 -22.16 6.91
N THR A 184 -15.34 -22.95 7.31
CA THR A 184 -15.88 -24.05 6.49
C THR A 184 -16.51 -23.51 5.20
N ALA A 185 -17.27 -22.42 5.27
CA ALA A 185 -17.87 -21.79 4.08
C ALA A 185 -16.78 -21.27 3.12
N TYR A 186 -15.75 -20.63 3.65
CA TYR A 186 -14.60 -20.18 2.88
C TYR A 186 -13.88 -21.35 2.22
N LEU A 187 -13.55 -22.39 2.99
CA LEU A 187 -12.83 -23.56 2.49
C LEU A 187 -13.62 -24.29 1.39
N ASN A 188 -14.94 -24.44 1.56
CA ASN A 188 -15.82 -25.05 0.56
C ASN A 188 -15.81 -24.26 -0.76
N ARG A 189 -15.90 -22.93 -0.67
CA ARG A 189 -15.83 -22.07 -1.87
C ARG A 189 -14.45 -22.16 -2.53
N TYR A 190 -13.38 -22.09 -1.75
CA TYR A 190 -12.01 -22.22 -2.24
C TYR A 190 -11.80 -23.55 -2.97
N GLN A 191 -12.25 -24.66 -2.40
CA GLN A 191 -12.15 -25.99 -3.00
C GLN A 191 -13.00 -26.10 -4.27
N ALA A 192 -14.19 -25.50 -4.31
CA ALA A 192 -15.05 -25.47 -5.50
C ALA A 192 -14.41 -24.65 -6.64
N GLU A 193 -13.78 -23.52 -6.34
CA GLU A 193 -13.03 -22.73 -7.32
C GLU A 193 -11.84 -23.54 -7.87
N LYS A 194 -11.07 -24.20 -7.00
CA LYS A 194 -9.95 -25.06 -7.40
C LYS A 194 -10.36 -26.25 -8.27
N ALA A 195 -11.49 -26.87 -7.97
CA ALA A 195 -12.01 -28.00 -8.75
C ALA A 195 -12.31 -27.64 -10.21
N ASN A 196 -12.62 -26.37 -10.50
CA ASN A 196 -12.94 -25.88 -11.84
C ASN A 196 -11.74 -25.32 -12.60
N GLN A 197 -10.56 -25.24 -11.97
CA GLN A 197 -9.38 -24.72 -12.63
C GLN A 197 -8.77 -25.75 -13.58
N LYS A 198 -8.22 -25.26 -14.70
CA LYS A 198 -7.42 -26.07 -15.61
C LYS A 198 -6.05 -26.40 -14.99
N PRO A 199 -5.34 -27.43 -15.48
CA PRO A 199 -3.96 -27.67 -15.07
C PRO A 199 -3.10 -26.43 -15.29
N HIS A 200 -2.20 -26.13 -14.35
CA HIS A 200 -1.27 -25.02 -14.52
C HIS A 200 -0.32 -25.30 -15.70
N PRO A 201 0.09 -24.30 -16.50
CA PRO A 201 0.97 -24.50 -17.66
C PRO A 201 2.19 -25.39 -17.42
N TYR A 202 2.91 -25.20 -16.29
CA TYR A 202 4.07 -26.03 -15.94
C TYR A 202 3.77 -27.54 -15.82
N ALA A 203 2.53 -27.92 -15.52
CA ALA A 203 2.12 -29.30 -15.28
C ALA A 203 1.17 -29.85 -16.35
N ALA A 204 0.81 -29.05 -17.37
CA ALA A 204 -0.24 -29.41 -18.32
C ALA A 204 0.08 -30.69 -19.11
N GLU A 205 1.32 -30.82 -19.60
CA GLU A 205 1.77 -32.01 -20.34
C GLU A 205 1.79 -33.27 -19.45
N ALA A 206 2.36 -33.15 -18.25
CA ALA A 206 2.40 -34.25 -17.28
C ALA A 206 0.99 -34.68 -16.83
N TRP A 207 0.08 -33.73 -16.65
CA TRP A 207 -1.32 -34.00 -16.32
C TRP A 207 -2.04 -34.75 -17.44
N GLN A 208 -1.84 -34.32 -18.69
CA GLN A 208 -2.42 -34.99 -19.86
C GLN A 208 -1.88 -36.42 -19.97
N ALA A 209 -0.56 -36.60 -19.91
CA ALA A 209 0.06 -37.93 -19.96
C ALA A 209 -0.42 -38.86 -18.83
N ALA A 210 -0.56 -38.36 -17.61
CA ALA A 210 -1.07 -39.15 -16.48
C ALA A 210 -2.56 -39.50 -16.63
N THR A 211 -3.34 -38.64 -17.28
CA THR A 211 -4.75 -38.90 -17.60
C THR A 211 -4.86 -39.96 -18.70
N ASP A 212 -4.09 -39.83 -19.78
CA ASP A 212 -4.08 -40.76 -20.91
C ASP A 212 -3.60 -42.16 -20.49
N ALA A 213 -2.65 -42.24 -19.56
CA ALA A 213 -2.18 -43.50 -18.96
C ALA A 213 -3.18 -44.11 -17.95
N GLY A 214 -4.32 -43.45 -17.68
CA GLY A 214 -5.32 -43.89 -16.71
C GLY A 214 -4.88 -43.81 -15.24
N ILE A 215 -3.76 -43.12 -14.95
CA ILE A 215 -3.23 -42.92 -13.59
C ILE A 215 -4.13 -41.91 -12.86
N MET A 216 -4.41 -40.77 -13.49
CA MET A 216 -5.33 -39.74 -13.02
C MET A 216 -6.72 -39.90 -13.66
N ASP A 217 -7.77 -39.38 -13.02
CA ASP A 217 -9.15 -39.45 -13.55
C ASP A 217 -9.52 -38.30 -14.51
N GLY A 218 -8.59 -37.36 -14.74
CA GLY A 218 -8.77 -36.21 -15.63
C GLY A 218 -9.58 -35.06 -15.04
N THR A 219 -9.98 -35.12 -13.77
CA THR A 219 -10.79 -34.10 -13.11
C THR A 219 -10.02 -33.35 -12.03
N LYS A 220 -10.46 -32.10 -11.74
CA LYS A 220 -10.03 -31.30 -10.58
C LYS A 220 -8.50 -31.20 -10.39
N PRO A 221 -7.73 -30.79 -11.42
CA PRO A 221 -6.27 -30.84 -11.43
C PRO A 221 -5.59 -29.95 -10.38
N GLN A 222 -6.31 -29.00 -9.79
CA GLN A 222 -5.79 -28.11 -8.75
C GLN A 222 -6.43 -28.31 -7.37
N SER A 223 -7.29 -29.31 -7.20
CA SER A 223 -7.86 -29.65 -5.90
C SER A 223 -6.84 -30.39 -5.02
N SER A 224 -7.06 -30.36 -3.71
CA SER A 224 -6.27 -31.16 -2.76
C SER A 224 -6.45 -32.66 -3.03
N LEU A 225 -5.36 -33.43 -2.99
CA LEU A 225 -5.38 -34.88 -3.13
C LEU A 225 -5.75 -35.55 -1.79
N THR A 226 -6.80 -36.37 -1.77
CA THR A 226 -7.12 -37.18 -0.59
C THR A 226 -6.21 -38.41 -0.49
N ARG A 227 -6.12 -38.98 0.72
CA ARG A 227 -5.35 -40.23 0.94
C ARG A 227 -5.94 -41.40 0.15
N GLU A 228 -7.25 -41.43 -0.03
CA GLU A 228 -7.95 -42.45 -0.83
C GLU A 228 -7.62 -42.32 -2.31
N GLN A 229 -7.66 -41.10 -2.86
CA GLN A 229 -7.25 -40.84 -4.24
C GLN A 229 -5.78 -41.21 -4.47
N LEU A 230 -4.90 -40.88 -3.52
CA LEU A 230 -3.51 -41.30 -3.57
C LEU A 230 -3.38 -42.83 -3.59
N ALA A 231 -4.12 -43.56 -2.76
CA ALA A 231 -4.08 -45.02 -2.74
C ALA A 231 -4.50 -45.62 -4.10
N VAL A 232 -5.54 -45.08 -4.73
CA VAL A 232 -5.98 -45.49 -6.08
C VAL A 232 -4.90 -45.20 -7.12
N ILE A 233 -4.25 -44.03 -7.07
CA ILE A 233 -3.12 -43.67 -7.95
C ILE A 233 -1.97 -44.66 -7.77
N LEU A 234 -1.57 -44.97 -6.53
CA LEU A 234 -0.51 -45.94 -6.24
C LEU A 234 -0.85 -47.35 -6.73
N GLN A 235 -2.12 -47.76 -6.61
CA GLN A 235 -2.60 -49.03 -7.15
C GLN A 235 -2.47 -49.09 -8.68
N ARG A 236 -2.90 -48.03 -9.38
CA ARG A 236 -2.81 -47.92 -10.85
C ARG A 236 -1.36 -47.92 -11.34
N LEU A 237 -0.44 -47.40 -10.54
CA LEU A 237 1.00 -47.46 -10.79
C LEU A 237 1.62 -48.84 -10.47
N GLY A 238 0.85 -49.80 -9.96
CA GLY A 238 1.36 -51.12 -9.56
C GLY A 238 2.24 -51.08 -8.31
N LEU A 239 2.22 -49.98 -7.54
CA LEU A 239 3.06 -49.79 -6.35
C LEU A 239 2.44 -50.43 -5.09
N LEU A 240 1.22 -50.94 -5.19
CA LEU A 240 0.54 -51.69 -4.14
C LEU A 240 0.48 -53.18 -4.55
N GLY A 241 1.43 -53.98 -4.06
CA GLY A 241 1.54 -55.42 -4.30
C GLY A 241 1.23 -56.28 -3.06
N LYS A 242 0.82 -57.54 -3.28
CA LYS A 242 0.60 -58.55 -2.22
C LYS A 242 1.92 -58.86 -1.49
N GLY A 243 2.14 -58.19 -0.36
CA GLY A 243 3.36 -58.35 0.44
C GLY A 243 3.88 -57.08 1.10
N VAL A 244 3.04 -56.06 1.29
CA VAL A 244 3.36 -54.98 2.22
C VAL A 244 3.47 -55.60 3.62
N LYS A 245 4.70 -55.69 4.15
CA LYS A 245 4.93 -56.03 5.56
C LYS A 245 4.34 -54.95 6.46
#